data_AF-A0AAV0Y8K4-F1
#
_entry.id   AF-A0AAV0Y8K4-F1
#
_cell.length_a   1.000
_cell.length_b   1.000
_cell.length_c   1.000
_cell.angle_alpha   90.00
_cell.angle_beta   90.00
_cell.angle_gamma   90.00
#
_symmetry.space_group_name_H-M   'P 1'
#
loop_
_entity.id
_entity.type
_entity.pdbx_description
1 polymer ?
#
loop_
_entity_poly.entity_id
_entity_poly.type
_entity_poly.pdbx_seq_one_letter_code
_entity_poly.pdbx_strand_id
1 'polypeptide(L)'
;MYNVDTDTGLCSCPQGDTGKPCKHQIYVAKDLNIDIPLCLPSNEHTRIKLHTIATGCSDIKKDWYTPFLNTENNENTELCPK
;
A
#
# COMPACT_ATOMS: atom_id res chain seq x y z
N MET A 1 -1.69 25.01 3.03
CA MET A 1 -0.42 24.25 3.06
C MET A 1 -0.79 22.78 2.91
N TYR A 2 -0.11 22.03 2.05
CA TYR A 2 -0.37 20.59 1.85
C TYR A 2 0.88 19.81 2.23
N ASN A 3 0.68 18.65 2.84
CA ASN A 3 1.77 17.76 3.26
C ASN A 3 1.74 16.51 2.41
N VAL A 4 2.93 16.01 2.05
CA VAL A 4 3.13 14.71 1.42
C VAL A 4 3.87 13.85 2.43
N ASP A 5 3.26 12.74 2.83
CA ASP A 5 3.94 11.71 3.63
C ASP A 5 4.77 10.86 2.67
N THR A 6 6.09 10.91 2.81
CA THR A 6 7.03 10.19 1.94
C THR A 6 7.03 8.68 2.21
N ASP A 7 6.62 8.23 3.40
CA ASP A 7 6.57 6.81 3.74
C ASP A 7 5.36 6.12 3.09
N THR A 8 4.23 6.81 3.08
CA THR A 8 2.95 6.26 2.59
C THR A 8 2.58 6.77 1.21
N GLY A 9 3.28 7.78 0.73
CA GLY A 9 2.99 8.46 -0.53
C GLY A 9 1.73 9.32 -0.47
N LEU A 10 1.03 9.43 0.67
CA LEU A 10 -0.24 10.14 0.78
C LEU A 10 -0.05 11.65 0.76
N CYS A 11 -1.02 12.38 0.18
CA CYS A 11 -1.00 13.84 0.16
C CYS A 11 -2.31 14.40 0.71
N SER A 12 -2.21 15.38 1.62
CA SER A 12 -3.37 16.04 2.24
C SER A 12 -4.12 17.02 1.34
N CYS A 13 -3.84 17.03 0.04
CA CYS A 13 -4.57 17.87 -0.91
C CYS A 13 -5.84 17.16 -1.43
N PRO A 14 -6.87 17.91 -1.88
CA PRO A 14 -8.13 17.32 -2.33
C PRO A 14 -7.99 16.27 -3.44
N GLN A 15 -6.96 16.39 -4.29
CA GLN A 15 -6.66 15.39 -5.32
C GLN A 15 -6.01 14.14 -4.74
N GLY A 16 -5.10 14.30 -3.78
CA GLY A 16 -4.44 13.18 -3.10
C GLY A 16 -5.42 12.31 -2.31
N ASP A 17 -6.46 12.93 -1.76
CA ASP A 17 -7.56 12.26 -1.06
C ASP A 17 -8.40 11.34 -1.98
N THR A 18 -8.33 11.52 -3.29
CA THR A 18 -9.02 10.64 -4.25
C THR A 18 -8.24 9.35 -4.55
N GLY A 19 -7.04 9.18 -3.99
CA GLY A 19 -6.12 8.08 -4.29
C GLY A 19 -5.42 8.20 -5.65
N LYS A 20 -5.64 9.29 -6.40
CA LYS A 20 -4.92 9.59 -7.66
C LYS A 20 -3.65 10.38 -7.38
N PRO A 21 -2.56 10.16 -8.16
CA PRO A 21 -1.37 10.99 -8.08
C PRO A 21 -1.69 12.48 -8.30
N CYS A 22 -1.22 13.34 -7.39
CA CYS A 22 -1.36 14.78 -7.45
C CYS A 22 -0.01 15.45 -7.78
N LYS A 23 -0.06 16.72 -8.18
CA LYS A 23 1.14 17.50 -8.52
C LYS A 23 2.19 17.56 -7.41
N HIS A 24 1.76 17.51 -6.14
CA HIS A 24 2.68 17.57 -5.00
C HIS A 24 3.46 16.26 -4.85
N GLN A 25 2.80 15.11 -5.01
CA GLN A 25 3.47 13.82 -5.01
C GLN A 25 4.42 13.71 -6.21
N ILE A 26 4.01 14.18 -7.40
CA ILE A 26 4.88 14.19 -8.59
C ILE A 26 6.12 15.07 -8.36
N TYR A 27 5.96 16.24 -7.73
CA TYR A 27 7.08 17.12 -7.39
C TYR A 27 8.07 16.42 -6.44
N VAL A 28 7.57 15.77 -5.39
CA VAL A 28 8.42 15.01 -4.45
C VAL A 28 9.15 13.87 -5.18
N ALA A 29 8.45 13.12 -6.02
CA ALA A 29 9.03 11.99 -6.75
C ALA A 29 10.06 12.41 -7.81
N LYS A 30 9.77 13.46 -8.59
CA LYS A 30 10.59 13.85 -9.74
C LYS A 30 11.59 14.95 -9.43
N ASP A 31 11.14 16.02 -8.79
CA ASP A 31 11.94 17.24 -8.62
C ASP A 31 12.81 17.16 -7.36
N LEU A 32 12.33 16.49 -6.30
CA LEU A 32 13.12 16.21 -5.10
C LEU A 32 13.83 14.86 -5.15
N ASN A 33 13.51 14.02 -6.14
CA ASN A 33 14.08 12.69 -6.32
C ASN A 33 13.95 11.81 -5.06
N ILE A 34 12.83 11.94 -4.36
CA ILE A 34 12.48 11.12 -3.19
C ILE A 34 11.56 10.00 -3.66
N ASP A 35 11.95 8.76 -3.43
CA ASP A 35 11.10 7.61 -3.73
C ASP A 35 9.87 7.62 -2.82
N ILE A 36 8.69 7.65 -3.44
CA ILE A 36 7.42 7.62 -2.73
C ILE A 36 6.50 6.58 -3.38
N PRO A 37 5.74 5.80 -2.59
CA PRO A 37 4.84 4.79 -3.13
C PRO A 37 3.60 5.47 -3.75
N LEU A 38 3.67 5.75 -5.06
CA LEU A 38 2.55 6.28 -5.86
C LEU A 38 1.53 5.20 -6.26
N CYS A 39 1.92 3.93 -6.15
CA CYS A 39 1.12 2.77 -6.51
C CYS A 39 0.61 2.05 -5.26
N LEU A 40 -0.38 1.17 -5.44
CA LEU A 40 -0.91 0.35 -4.36
C LEU A 40 0.20 -0.41 -3.62
N PRO A 41 0.09 -0.55 -2.29
CA PRO A 41 1.11 -1.17 -1.44
C PRO A 41 1.32 -2.65 -1.79
N SER A 42 2.53 -2.99 -2.25
CA SER A 42 2.90 -4.37 -2.62
C SER A 42 3.32 -5.22 -1.42
N ASN A 43 3.88 -4.61 -0.37
CA ASN A 43 4.36 -5.32 0.82
C ASN A 43 3.38 -5.23 2.01
N GLU A 44 3.49 -6.19 2.93
CA GLU A 44 2.63 -6.32 4.12
C GLU A 44 2.76 -5.13 5.06
N HIS A 45 3.98 -4.63 5.29
CA HIS A 45 4.26 -3.52 6.19
C HIS A 45 3.49 -2.25 5.80
N THR A 46 3.54 -1.87 4.52
CA THR A 46 2.84 -0.68 4.03
C THR A 46 1.33 -0.86 4.12
N ARG A 47 0.80 -2.07 3.89
CA ARG A 47 -0.63 -2.36 4.07
C ARG A 47 -1.08 -2.21 5.53
N ILE A 48 -0.27 -2.68 6.48
CA ILE A 48 -0.51 -2.50 7.92
C ILE A 48 -0.52 -1.01 8.28
N LYS A 49 0.49 -0.23 7.85
CA LYS A 49 0.53 1.22 8.08
C LYS A 49 -0.72 1.92 7.55
N LEU A 50 -1.12 1.61 6.31
CA LEU A 50 -2.30 2.21 5.68
C LEU A 50 -3.60 1.81 6.38
N HIS A 51 -3.72 0.58 6.88
CA HIS A 51 -4.86 0.16 7.70
C HIS A 51 -5.02 1.03 8.95
N THR A 52 -3.94 1.23 9.70
CA THR A 52 -3.96 2.04 10.92
C THR A 52 -4.31 3.49 10.61
N ILE A 53 -3.81 4.04 9.50
CA ILE A 53 -4.15 5.41 9.07
C ILE A 53 -5.64 5.53 8.72
N ALA A 54 -6.19 4.57 7.98
CA ALA A 54 -7.57 4.62 7.52
C ALA A 54 -8.60 4.37 8.64
N THR A 55 -8.26 3.53 9.61
CA THR A 55 -9.21 3.04 10.63
C THR A 55 -8.95 3.60 12.02
N GLY A 56 -7.75 4.10 12.28
CA GLY A 56 -7.27 4.40 13.64
C GLY A 56 -7.01 3.16 14.50
N CYS A 57 -7.20 1.95 13.95
CA CYS A 57 -7.04 0.69 14.68
C CYS A 57 -5.69 0.05 14.36
N SER A 58 -4.93 -0.28 15.40
CA SER A 58 -3.70 -1.08 15.28
C SER A 58 -3.90 -2.56 15.62
N ASP A 59 -5.09 -2.95 16.07
CA ASP A 59 -5.43 -4.34 16.39
C ASP A 59 -5.82 -5.11 15.12
N ILE A 60 -4.81 -5.38 14.31
CA ILE A 60 -4.96 -6.10 13.04
C ILE A 60 -4.79 -7.59 13.32
N LYS A 61 -5.75 -8.39 12.86
CA LYS A 61 -5.69 -9.86 12.97
C LYS A 61 -4.37 -10.35 12.39
N LYS A 62 -3.70 -11.24 13.13
CA LYS A 62 -2.48 -11.90 12.67
C LYS A 62 -2.69 -12.53 11.29
N ASP A 63 -1.72 -12.33 10.42
CA ASP A 63 -1.65 -12.84 9.05
C ASP A 63 -2.68 -12.26 8.06
N TRP A 64 -3.43 -11.21 8.45
CA TRP A 64 -4.42 -10.56 7.59
C TRP A 64 -3.83 -9.94 6.32
N TYR A 65 -2.61 -9.39 6.41
CA TYR A 65 -1.91 -8.77 5.30
C TYR A 65 -0.75 -9.62 4.76
N THR A 66 -0.57 -10.84 5.29
CA THR A 66 0.48 -11.73 4.84
C THR A 66 0.19 -12.17 3.40
N PRO A 67 1.17 -12.06 2.49
CA PRO A 67 1.00 -12.52 1.11
C PRO A 67 0.66 -14.01 1.08
N PHE A 68 -0.27 -14.39 0.21
CA PHE A 68 -0.49 -15.80 -0.07
C PHE A 68 0.72 -16.34 -0.84
N LEU A 69 1.58 -17.09 -0.15
CA LEU A 69 2.64 -17.86 -0.78
C LEU A 69 2.03 -19.20 -1.20
N ASN A 70 1.93 -19.43 -2.51
CA ASN A 70 1.57 -20.75 -3.02
C ASN A 70 2.75 -21.68 -2.75
N THR A 71 2.77 -22.32 -1.58
CA THR A 71 3.70 -23.42 -1.30
C THR A 71 3.17 -24.63 -2.04
N GLU A 72 3.37 -24.66 -3.37
CA GLU A 72 3.32 -25.90 -4.12
C GLU A 72 4.52 -26.72 -3.66
N ASN A 73 4.30 -27.49 -2.59
CA ASN A 73 5.01 -28.74 -2.45
C ASN A 73 4.76 -29.52 -3.75
N ASN A 74 5.81 -30.07 -4.34
CA ASN A 74 5.67 -31.29 -5.12
C ASN A 74 4.86 -32.27 -4.25
N GLU A 75 3.56 -32.39 -4.52
CA GLU A 75 2.84 -33.64 -4.77
C GLU A 75 1.33 -33.40 -4.71
N ASN A 76 0.70 -33.73 -5.84
CA ASN A 76 -0.71 -34.05 -6.05
C ASN A 76 -1.70 -32.89 -6.20
N THR A 77 -1.79 -32.49 -7.46
CA THR A 77 -2.94 -31.84 -8.10
C THR A 77 -4.25 -32.56 -7.78
N GLU A 78 -5.18 -31.88 -7.11
CA GLU A 78 -6.60 -32.02 -7.42
C GLU A 78 -7.20 -30.63 -7.63
N LEU A 79 -7.43 -30.32 -8.91
CA LEU A 79 -8.22 -29.17 -9.35
C LEU A 79 -9.67 -29.34 -8.88
N CYS A 80 -10.23 -28.35 -8.19
CA CYS A 80 -11.68 -28.29 -7.99
C CYS A 80 -12.40 -27.89 -9.31
N PRO A 81 -13.53 -28.52 -9.64
CA PRO A 81 -14.25 -28.32 -10.90
C PRO A 81 -15.01 -26.98 -10.94
N LYS A 82 -15.26 -26.50 -12.17
CA LYS A 82 -16.09 -25.33 -12.51
C LYS A 82 -17.54 -25.51 -12.10
#